data_AF-A0A7S3AWG7-F1
#
_entry.id   AF-A0A7S3AWG7-F1
#
_cell.length_a   1.000
_cell.length_b   1.000
_cell.length_c   1.000
_cell.angle_alpha   90.00
_cell.angle_beta   90.00
_cell.angle_gamma   90.00
#
_symmetry.space_group_name_H-M   'P 1'
#
loop_
_entity.id
_entity.type
_entity.pdbx_description
1 polymer ?
#
loop_
_entity_poly.entity_id
_entity_poly.type
_entity_poly.pdbx_seq_one_letter_code
_entity_poly.pdbx_strand_id
1 'polypeptide(L)'
;LTLNEQEPASGFRHQYPFKHLLTPRTILVTQALAWFHTNGEHFGQNLVALLGAAERGMSAAPSYQVRMRASKGGGLFRPSAKWQQQVVVMSTSFSHFKCNIETARGEIKPSKGPKPGQHDYPLLNRVGENISKRFGVTFLDITSALQSRSDGHMPHDCGHWCLPGPYDLGAQLLYNAFVGHIDAPVSSLPQDPMRHGTGGGGGRSWSRSKAFGGKSVG
;
A
#
# COMPACT_ATOMS: atom_id res chain seq x y z
N LEU A 1 -18.97 3.03 12.02
CA LEU A 1 -19.47 2.50 10.74
C LEU A 1 -19.06 1.06 10.61
N THR A 2 -19.73 0.18 11.35
CA THR A 2 -19.81 -1.22 10.94
C THR A 2 -20.29 -1.28 9.49
N LEU A 3 -19.88 -2.30 8.72
CA LEU A 3 -20.55 -2.65 7.47
C LEU A 3 -22.07 -2.64 7.78
N ASN A 4 -22.83 -1.68 7.25
CA ASN A 4 -24.29 -1.43 7.42
C ASN A 4 -24.74 -0.23 8.27
N GLU A 5 -23.87 0.57 8.88
CA GLU A 5 -24.33 1.84 9.49
C GLU A 5 -24.63 2.88 8.39
N GLN A 6 -25.80 3.53 8.53
CA GLN A 6 -26.23 4.63 7.69
C GLN A 6 -25.53 5.91 8.15
N GLU A 7 -24.90 6.63 7.22
CA GLU A 7 -24.25 7.90 7.54
C GLU A 7 -25.34 8.92 7.94
N PRO A 8 -25.27 9.52 9.15
CA PRO A 8 -26.38 10.32 9.68
C PRO A 8 -26.72 11.57 8.87
N ALA A 9 -25.73 12.21 8.24
CA ALA A 9 -25.94 13.49 7.56
C ALA A 9 -26.53 13.33 6.15
N SER A 10 -26.08 12.34 5.40
CA SER A 10 -26.50 12.07 4.01
C SER A 10 -27.60 11.03 3.91
N GLY A 11 -27.83 10.25 4.97
CA GLY A 11 -28.67 9.05 4.91
C GLY A 11 -28.09 7.97 4.00
N PHE A 12 -26.86 8.12 3.50
CA PHE A 12 -26.24 7.17 2.59
C PHE A 12 -25.83 5.92 3.35
N ARG A 13 -26.19 4.75 2.82
CA ARG A 13 -25.70 3.48 3.33
C ARG A 13 -24.58 3.01 2.42
N HIS A 14 -23.40 2.79 2.98
CA HIS A 14 -22.32 2.04 2.32
C HIS A 14 -22.69 0.55 2.30
N GLN A 15 -23.82 0.21 1.67
CA GLN A 15 -24.22 -1.15 1.38
C GLN A 15 -23.58 -1.51 0.05
N TYR A 16 -22.36 -2.02 0.12
CA TYR A 16 -21.94 -2.98 -0.89
C TYR A 16 -22.34 -4.34 -0.34
N PRO A 17 -23.45 -4.95 -0.78
CA PRO A 17 -23.74 -6.35 -0.48
C PRO A 17 -22.67 -7.20 -1.18
N PHE A 18 -21.47 -7.21 -0.60
CA PHE A 18 -20.32 -7.97 -1.07
C PHE A 18 -20.55 -9.45 -0.72
N LYS A 19 -21.47 -10.11 -1.44
CA LYS A 19 -21.46 -11.57 -1.60
C LYS A 19 -20.64 -11.91 -2.82
N HIS A 20 -19.36 -11.56 -2.82
CA HIS A 20 -18.46 -12.13 -3.81
C HIS A 20 -18.37 -13.65 -3.58
N LEU A 21 -18.47 -14.42 -4.65
CA LEU A 21 -18.09 -15.83 -4.64
C LEU A 21 -16.57 -15.88 -4.41
N LEU A 22 -16.16 -15.89 -3.15
CA LEU A 22 -14.76 -16.05 -2.76
C LEU A 22 -14.36 -17.49 -3.06
N THR A 23 -13.85 -17.70 -4.26
CA THR A 23 -13.20 -18.95 -4.67
C THR A 23 -11.69 -18.86 -4.41
N PRO A 24 -10.96 -20.00 -4.42
CA PRO A 24 -9.49 -20.00 -4.39
C PRO A 24 -8.80 -19.32 -5.58
N ARG A 25 -9.57 -18.80 -6.55
CA ARG A 25 -9.04 -17.99 -7.65
C ARG A 25 -9.30 -16.49 -7.46
N THR A 26 -9.89 -16.13 -6.32
CA THR A 26 -10.24 -14.75 -6.00
C THR A 26 -9.07 -14.12 -5.28
N ILE A 27 -8.71 -12.91 -5.68
CA ILE A 27 -7.83 -12.04 -4.91
C ILE A 27 -8.72 -10.99 -4.28
N LEU A 28 -8.74 -10.94 -2.95
CA LEU A 28 -9.37 -9.85 -2.22
C LEU A 28 -8.35 -8.72 -2.09
N VAL A 29 -8.62 -7.62 -2.77
CA VAL A 29 -7.88 -6.38 -2.60
C VAL A 29 -8.75 -5.43 -1.79
N THR A 30 -8.26 -5.03 -0.62
CA THR A 30 -8.88 -3.98 0.18
C THR A 30 -7.92 -2.82 0.29
N GLN A 31 -8.44 -1.60 0.26
CA GLN A 31 -7.63 -0.40 0.38
C GLN A 31 -8.10 0.39 1.60
N ALA A 32 -7.15 0.83 2.41
CA ALA A 32 -7.44 1.79 3.47
C ALA A 32 -7.89 3.11 2.82
N LEU A 33 -9.14 3.52 3.02
CA LEU A 33 -9.62 4.80 2.52
C LEU A 33 -9.52 5.83 3.64
N ALA A 34 -8.64 6.81 3.47
CA ALA A 34 -8.48 7.87 4.46
C ALA A 34 -9.72 8.78 4.53
N TRP A 35 -10.51 8.91 3.46
CA TRP A 35 -11.61 9.89 3.36
C TRP A 35 -12.70 9.84 4.44
N PHE A 36 -12.84 8.73 5.18
CA PHE A 36 -13.97 8.53 6.11
C PHE A 36 -13.55 8.18 7.55
N HIS A 37 -12.24 8.19 7.86
CA HIS A 37 -11.76 7.56 9.09
C HIS A 37 -10.72 8.40 9.84
N THR A 38 -11.15 9.21 10.82
CA THR A 38 -10.24 9.81 11.84
C THR A 38 -10.01 8.84 12.99
N ASN A 39 -10.83 7.79 13.09
CA ASN A 39 -10.83 6.87 14.20
C ASN A 39 -10.14 5.57 13.81
N GLY A 40 -8.88 5.41 14.25
CA GLY A 40 -8.09 4.20 14.04
C GLY A 40 -8.70 2.94 14.67
N GLU A 41 -9.48 3.07 15.75
CA GLU A 41 -10.15 1.94 16.39
C GLU A 41 -11.26 1.37 15.51
N HIS A 42 -12.19 2.20 15.04
CA HIS A 42 -13.27 1.77 14.15
C HIS A 42 -12.72 1.22 12.82
N PHE A 43 -11.69 1.86 12.25
CA PHE A 43 -11.00 1.35 11.08
C PHE A 43 -10.41 -0.04 11.35
N GLY A 44 -9.72 -0.22 12.48
CA GLY A 44 -9.15 -1.49 12.88
C GLY A 44 -10.19 -2.59 13.08
N GLN A 45 -11.29 -2.29 13.77
CA GLN A 45 -12.41 -3.23 13.97
C GLN A 45 -13.00 -3.69 12.63
N ASN A 46 -13.22 -2.76 11.70
CA ASN A 46 -13.72 -3.08 10.36
C ASN A 46 -12.75 -3.95 9.57
N LEU A 47 -11.45 -3.64 9.61
CA LEU A 47 -10.45 -4.43 8.91
C LEU A 47 -10.32 -5.84 9.50
N VAL A 48 -10.35 -5.98 10.83
CA VAL A 48 -10.39 -7.29 11.50
C VAL A 48 -11.63 -8.08 11.09
N ALA A 49 -12.81 -7.44 11.06
CA ALA A 49 -14.05 -8.10 10.65
C ALA A 49 -13.99 -8.58 9.19
N LEU A 50 -13.45 -7.75 8.28
CA LEU A 50 -13.25 -8.08 6.88
C LEU A 50 -12.29 -9.28 6.72
N LEU A 51 -11.12 -9.24 7.34
CA LEU A 51 -10.13 -10.32 7.24
C LEU A 51 -10.63 -11.62 7.88
N GLY A 52 -11.33 -11.55 9.02
CA GLY A 52 -11.97 -12.71 9.61
C GLY A 52 -13.08 -13.30 8.74
N ALA A 53 -13.84 -12.48 8.02
CA ALA A 53 -14.82 -12.95 7.03
C ALA A 53 -14.14 -13.62 5.83
N ALA A 54 -13.03 -13.04 5.34
CA ALA A 54 -12.23 -13.60 4.26
C ALA A 54 -11.65 -14.97 4.64
N GLU A 55 -11.06 -15.08 5.83
CA GLU A 55 -10.56 -16.33 6.39
C GLU A 55 -11.64 -17.41 6.43
N ARG A 56 -12.80 -17.11 7.02
CA ARG A 56 -13.92 -18.07 7.11
C ARG A 56 -14.43 -18.48 5.73
N GLY A 57 -14.62 -17.51 4.83
CA GLY A 57 -15.16 -17.76 3.49
C GLY A 57 -14.23 -18.62 2.63
N MET A 58 -12.94 -18.30 2.61
CA MET A 58 -11.97 -19.02 1.79
C MET A 58 -11.58 -20.38 2.39
N SER A 59 -11.52 -20.49 3.73
CA SER A 59 -11.23 -21.77 4.39
C SER A 59 -12.39 -22.77 4.30
N ALA A 60 -13.64 -22.30 4.18
CA ALA A 60 -14.83 -23.15 4.05
C ALA A 60 -15.16 -23.57 2.61
N ALA A 61 -14.50 -23.00 1.59
CA ALA A 61 -14.83 -23.25 0.19
C ALA A 61 -14.60 -24.74 -0.20
N PRO A 62 -15.54 -25.44 -0.83
CA PRO A 62 -15.39 -26.86 -1.22
C PRO A 62 -14.20 -27.11 -2.16
N SER A 63 -13.85 -26.12 -2.99
CA SER A 63 -12.66 -26.15 -3.85
C SER A 63 -11.33 -26.13 -3.09
N TYR A 64 -11.35 -25.84 -1.79
CA TYR A 64 -10.23 -26.04 -0.87
C TYR A 64 -10.16 -27.46 -0.32
N GLN A 65 -11.28 -28.17 -0.33
CA GLN A 65 -11.37 -29.59 0.00
C GLN A 65 -11.14 -30.43 -1.26
N VAL A 66 -10.08 -30.14 -2.02
CA VAL A 66 -9.64 -31.03 -3.11
C VAL A 66 -9.39 -32.40 -2.47
N ARG A 67 -10.31 -33.34 -2.72
CA ARG A 67 -10.17 -34.75 -2.39
C ARG A 67 -9.01 -35.30 -3.21
N MET A 68 -7.82 -35.19 -2.65
CA MET A 68 -6.68 -35.97 -3.13
C MET A 68 -7.02 -37.43 -2.87
N ARG A 69 -7.21 -38.21 -3.93
CA ARG A 69 -7.10 -39.67 -3.85
C ARG A 69 -5.74 -39.98 -3.25
N ALA A 70 -5.72 -40.69 -2.14
CA ALA A 70 -4.49 -41.16 -1.52
C ALA A 70 -3.64 -41.88 -2.57
N SER A 71 -2.54 -41.26 -3.01
CA SER A 71 -1.48 -41.98 -3.70
C SER A 71 -0.89 -42.94 -2.68
N LYS A 72 -0.81 -44.23 -3.04
CA LYS A 72 -0.40 -45.36 -2.18
C LYS A 72 1.05 -45.28 -1.62
N GLY A 73 1.74 -44.16 -1.74
CA GLY A 73 3.12 -43.96 -1.27
C GLY A 73 3.20 -42.70 -0.44
N GLY A 74 3.74 -42.84 0.78
CA GLY A 74 3.69 -41.87 1.86
C GLY A 74 4.23 -40.48 1.55
N GLY A 75 3.63 -39.51 2.24
CA GLY A 75 3.99 -38.09 2.19
C GLY A 75 2.78 -37.23 1.87
N LEU A 76 1.85 -37.09 2.82
CA LEU A 76 0.65 -36.25 2.69
C LEU A 76 1.06 -34.76 2.70
N PHE A 77 1.66 -34.26 1.61
CA PHE A 77 1.89 -32.83 1.44
C PHE A 77 0.54 -32.20 1.08
N ARG A 78 -0.16 -31.67 2.09
CA ARG A 78 -1.27 -30.76 1.89
C ARG A 78 -0.70 -29.37 1.69
N PRO A 79 -0.66 -28.80 0.47
CA PRO A 79 -0.68 -27.36 0.39
C PRO A 79 -2.08 -26.96 0.88
N SER A 80 -2.22 -26.67 2.17
CA SER A 80 -3.28 -25.76 2.58
C SER A 80 -2.96 -24.49 1.81
N ALA A 81 -3.68 -24.21 0.73
CA ALA A 81 -3.56 -22.89 0.15
C ALA A 81 -3.82 -21.90 1.32
N LYS A 82 -2.91 -20.95 1.47
CA LYS A 82 -2.99 -20.03 2.59
C LYS A 82 -3.91 -18.95 2.09
N TRP A 83 -5.15 -18.87 2.58
CA TRP A 83 -6.09 -17.79 2.21
C TRP A 83 -5.41 -16.42 2.31
N GLN A 84 -4.41 -16.31 3.19
CA GLN A 84 -3.55 -15.15 3.34
C GLN A 84 -2.85 -14.70 2.05
N GLN A 85 -2.48 -15.64 1.17
CA GLN A 85 -1.87 -15.37 -0.14
C GLN A 85 -2.88 -14.78 -1.14
N GLN A 86 -4.17 -14.87 -0.85
CA GLN A 86 -5.26 -14.36 -1.68
C GLN A 86 -5.80 -13.02 -1.17
N VAL A 87 -5.20 -12.45 -0.12
CA VAL A 87 -5.64 -11.18 0.45
C VAL A 87 -4.51 -10.17 0.47
N VAL A 88 -4.79 -9.00 -0.08
CA VAL A 88 -3.89 -7.87 -0.12
C VAL A 88 -4.59 -6.65 0.49
N VAL A 89 -3.90 -6.00 1.42
CA VAL A 89 -4.31 -4.73 2.01
C VAL A 89 -3.41 -3.63 1.46
N MET A 90 -3.98 -2.71 0.71
CA MET A 90 -3.27 -1.53 0.21
C MET A 90 -3.37 -0.40 1.23
N SER A 91 -2.26 0.31 1.45
CA SER A 91 -2.22 1.50 2.27
C SER A 91 -3.07 2.63 1.67
N THR A 92 -3.21 3.71 2.43
CA THR A 92 -4.07 4.82 2.05
C THR A 92 -3.62 5.49 0.76
N SER A 93 -4.56 5.77 -0.14
CA SER A 93 -4.28 6.66 -1.27
C SER A 93 -4.11 8.08 -0.75
N PHE A 94 -2.90 8.64 -0.88
CA PHE A 94 -2.62 10.01 -0.47
C PHE A 94 -3.46 10.98 -1.31
N SER A 95 -4.02 12.00 -0.68
CA SER A 95 -4.78 13.03 -1.40
C SER A 95 -4.26 14.41 -1.04
N HIS A 96 -4.18 15.27 -2.04
CA HIS A 96 -3.54 16.57 -1.91
C HIS A 96 -4.57 17.68 -1.69
N PHE A 97 -4.20 18.72 -0.94
CA PHE A 97 -5.09 19.87 -0.75
C PHE A 97 -5.39 20.60 -2.07
N LYS A 98 -4.36 20.74 -2.89
CA LYS A 98 -4.43 21.25 -4.25
C LYS A 98 -3.62 20.31 -5.14
N CYS A 99 -4.00 20.16 -6.39
CA CYS A 99 -3.24 19.30 -7.30
C CYS A 99 -2.01 20.09 -7.82
N ASN A 100 -2.20 21.41 -7.95
CA ASN A 100 -1.23 22.39 -8.39
C ASN A 100 -1.11 23.51 -7.35
N ILE A 101 0.11 23.86 -6.94
CA ILE A 101 0.40 25.15 -6.31
C ILE A 101 1.21 25.97 -7.30
N GLU A 102 0.62 27.04 -7.81
CA GLU A 102 1.40 28.06 -8.51
C GLU A 102 2.23 28.84 -7.49
N THR A 103 3.55 28.82 -7.66
CA THR A 103 4.46 29.59 -6.81
C THR A 103 4.42 31.08 -7.16
N ALA A 104 5.00 31.93 -6.32
CA ALA A 104 5.18 33.36 -6.61
C ALA A 104 5.96 33.65 -7.91
N ARG A 105 6.55 32.64 -8.56
CA ARG A 105 7.25 32.72 -9.85
C ARG A 105 6.46 32.13 -11.02
N GLY A 106 5.20 31.74 -10.83
CA GLY A 106 4.39 31.07 -11.85
C GLY A 106 4.71 29.59 -12.06
N GLU A 107 5.66 29.01 -11.31
CA GLU A 107 5.97 27.58 -11.41
C GLU A 107 4.85 26.76 -10.75
N ILE A 108 4.30 25.76 -11.45
CA ILE A 108 3.41 24.76 -10.84
C ILE A 108 4.27 23.76 -10.07
N LYS A 109 4.13 23.76 -8.75
CA LYS A 109 4.79 22.79 -7.86
C LYS A 109 3.78 21.80 -7.27
N PRO A 110 4.25 20.58 -6.93
CA PRO A 110 3.44 19.65 -6.18
C PRO A 110 2.95 20.28 -4.88
N SER A 111 1.70 20.03 -4.51
CA SER A 111 1.17 20.64 -3.30
C SER A 111 1.77 20.04 -2.05
N LYS A 112 2.01 20.88 -1.04
CA LYS A 112 2.54 20.44 0.23
C LYS A 112 1.41 19.90 1.11
N GLY A 113 1.42 18.59 1.30
CA GLY A 113 0.77 17.93 2.43
C GLY A 113 -0.66 17.47 2.20
N PRO A 114 -1.19 16.73 3.18
CA PRO A 114 -2.54 16.19 3.11
C PRO A 114 -3.58 17.30 3.14
N LYS A 115 -4.72 17.09 2.47
CA LYS A 115 -5.88 17.99 2.55
C LYS A 115 -6.28 18.17 4.04
N PRO A 116 -6.44 19.40 4.56
CA PRO A 116 -6.98 19.61 5.91
C PRO A 116 -8.32 18.91 6.07
N GLY A 117 -8.50 18.20 7.19
CA GLY A 117 -9.68 17.37 7.43
C GLY A 117 -9.63 15.97 6.80
N GLN A 118 -8.70 15.68 5.88
CA GLN A 118 -8.38 14.31 5.49
C GLN A 118 -7.36 13.74 6.48
N HIS A 119 -7.96 13.11 7.49
CA HIS A 119 -7.57 11.94 8.25
C HIS A 119 -6.11 11.47 8.24
N ASP A 120 -5.66 11.10 9.44
CA ASP A 120 -4.32 10.65 9.85
C ASP A 120 -3.84 9.40 9.05
N TYR A 121 -3.33 9.62 7.83
CA TYR A 121 -2.73 8.58 6.98
C TYR A 121 -1.71 7.73 7.75
N PRO A 122 -0.77 8.32 8.54
CA PRO A 122 0.16 7.55 9.36
C PRO A 122 -0.54 6.61 10.35
N LEU A 123 -1.60 7.06 11.03
CA LEU A 123 -2.39 6.20 11.92
C LEU A 123 -3.07 5.05 11.17
N LEU A 124 -3.79 5.35 10.08
CA LEU A 124 -4.53 4.33 9.34
C LEU A 124 -3.61 3.30 8.69
N ASN A 125 -2.50 3.74 8.11
CA ASN A 125 -1.50 2.85 7.53
C ASN A 125 -0.88 1.95 8.59
N ARG A 126 -0.50 2.49 9.74
CA ARG A 126 0.05 1.72 10.86
C ARG A 126 -0.95 0.70 11.41
N VAL A 127 -2.23 1.08 11.56
CA VAL A 127 -3.27 0.13 11.97
C VAL A 127 -3.45 -0.96 10.92
N GLY A 128 -3.51 -0.57 9.64
CA GLY A 128 -3.66 -1.49 8.51
C GLY A 128 -2.51 -2.49 8.39
N GLU A 129 -1.27 -2.00 8.51
CA GLU A 129 -0.05 -2.81 8.49
C GLU A 129 0.00 -3.77 9.69
N ASN A 130 -0.27 -3.29 10.91
CA ASN A 130 -0.26 -4.13 12.11
C ASN A 130 -1.31 -5.26 12.03
N ILE A 131 -2.52 -4.94 11.58
CA ILE A 131 -3.57 -5.95 11.41
C ILE A 131 -3.20 -6.91 10.28
N SER A 132 -2.68 -6.41 9.16
CA SER A 132 -2.24 -7.26 8.04
C SER A 132 -1.18 -8.26 8.49
N LYS A 133 -0.18 -7.79 9.23
CA LYS A 133 0.87 -8.63 9.84
C LYS A 133 0.30 -9.67 10.79
N ARG A 134 -0.67 -9.30 11.64
CA ARG A 134 -1.35 -10.22 12.57
C ARG A 134 -2.08 -11.36 11.84
N PHE A 135 -2.72 -11.06 10.71
CA PHE A 135 -3.43 -12.05 9.90
C PHE A 135 -2.52 -12.78 8.89
N GLY A 136 -1.26 -12.35 8.74
CA GLY A 136 -0.31 -12.90 7.79
C GLY A 136 -0.61 -12.56 6.33
N VAL A 137 -1.41 -11.51 6.06
CA VAL A 137 -1.76 -11.06 4.71
C VAL A 137 -0.78 -10.00 4.21
N THR A 138 -0.69 -9.84 2.89
CA THR A 138 0.22 -8.86 2.28
C THR A 138 -0.29 -7.43 2.49
N PHE A 139 0.56 -6.56 3.04
CA PHE A 139 0.33 -5.12 3.07
C PHE A 139 1.18 -4.44 1.99
N LEU A 140 0.57 -3.62 1.14
CA LEU A 140 1.25 -2.84 0.10
C LEU A 140 1.24 -1.36 0.45
N ASP A 141 2.41 -0.78 0.69
CA ASP A 141 2.51 0.66 0.91
C ASP A 141 2.58 1.43 -0.41
N ILE A 142 1.44 2.00 -0.82
CA ILE A 142 1.35 2.94 -1.95
C ILE A 142 1.42 4.41 -1.50
N THR A 143 1.11 4.71 -0.24
CA THR A 143 1.02 6.08 0.29
C THR A 143 2.32 6.84 0.07
N SER A 144 3.45 6.23 0.44
CA SER A 144 4.76 6.88 0.36
C SER A 144 5.13 7.28 -1.07
N ALA A 145 4.82 6.43 -2.05
CA ALA A 145 5.06 6.73 -3.46
C ALA A 145 4.12 7.82 -3.99
N LEU A 146 2.84 7.77 -3.60
CA LEU A 146 1.81 8.71 -4.06
C LEU A 146 1.94 10.09 -3.41
N GLN A 147 2.49 10.19 -2.20
CA GLN A 147 2.65 11.46 -1.46
C GLN A 147 3.45 12.52 -2.23
N SER A 148 4.37 12.10 -3.10
CA SER A 148 5.20 13.03 -3.88
C SER A 148 4.63 13.34 -5.27
N ARG A 149 3.49 12.76 -5.62
CA ARG A 149 2.98 12.69 -6.99
C ARG A 149 1.70 13.48 -7.22
N SER A 150 1.59 14.70 -6.69
CA SER A 150 0.37 15.50 -6.90
C SER A 150 0.10 15.84 -8.39
N ASP A 151 1.10 15.66 -9.26
CA ASP A 151 1.01 15.75 -10.73
C ASP A 151 0.08 14.68 -11.34
N GLY A 152 -0.19 13.59 -10.64
CA GLY A 152 -1.00 12.47 -11.13
C GLY A 152 -2.50 12.59 -10.90
N HIS A 153 -2.96 13.67 -10.28
CA HIS A 153 -4.38 13.84 -9.98
C HIS A 153 -5.21 14.26 -11.20
N MET A 154 -6.52 14.03 -11.12
CA MET A 154 -7.46 14.54 -12.12
C MET A 154 -7.56 16.07 -12.03
N PRO A 155 -7.79 16.78 -13.16
CA PRO A 155 -8.06 18.21 -13.12
C PRO A 155 -9.22 18.51 -12.16
N HIS A 156 -8.99 19.39 -11.19
CA HIS A 156 -9.94 19.80 -10.13
C HIS A 156 -10.31 18.72 -9.09
N ASP A 157 -9.73 17.52 -9.15
CA ASP A 157 -9.96 16.45 -8.17
C ASP A 157 -8.65 15.88 -7.66
N CYS A 158 -8.32 16.23 -6.41
CA CYS A 158 -7.08 15.85 -5.75
C CYS A 158 -7.23 14.63 -4.83
N GLY A 159 -8.33 13.89 -4.97
CA GLY A 159 -8.56 12.59 -4.35
C GLY A 159 -8.42 11.42 -5.33
N HIS A 160 -8.74 11.66 -6.60
CA HIS A 160 -8.65 10.65 -7.66
C HIS A 160 -7.42 10.85 -8.55
N TRP A 161 -7.00 9.77 -9.19
CA TRP A 161 -5.77 9.70 -9.99
C TRP A 161 -6.09 9.49 -11.47
N CYS A 162 -5.37 10.18 -12.35
CA CYS A 162 -5.41 9.95 -13.79
C CYS A 162 -4.81 8.58 -14.15
N LEU A 163 -5.28 8.00 -15.25
CA LEU A 163 -4.71 6.81 -15.89
C LEU A 163 -4.37 7.12 -17.36
N PRO A 164 -3.17 6.74 -17.86
CA PRO A 164 -2.04 6.21 -17.09
C PRO A 164 -1.49 7.26 -16.10
N GLY A 165 -0.88 6.82 -15.00
CA GLY A 165 -0.45 7.73 -13.95
C GLY A 165 0.20 7.06 -12.73
N PRO A 166 0.49 7.82 -11.66
CA PRO A 166 1.18 7.30 -10.47
C PRO A 166 0.46 6.12 -9.79
N TYR A 167 -0.85 6.04 -9.95
CA TYR A 167 -1.65 4.96 -9.40
C TYR A 167 -1.41 3.60 -10.09
N ASP A 168 -0.81 3.59 -11.28
CA ASP A 168 -0.37 2.37 -11.96
C ASP A 168 0.62 1.56 -11.11
N LEU A 169 1.35 2.22 -10.20
CA LEU A 169 2.19 1.55 -9.21
C LEU A 169 1.40 0.57 -8.33
N GLY A 170 0.17 0.92 -7.93
CA GLY A 170 -0.67 0.03 -7.14
C GLY A 170 -0.99 -1.27 -7.88
N ALA A 171 -1.28 -1.18 -9.18
CA ALA A 171 -1.50 -2.33 -10.03
C ALA A 171 -0.21 -3.16 -10.23
N GLN A 172 0.94 -2.52 -10.39
CA GLN A 172 2.24 -3.20 -10.51
C GLN A 172 2.62 -3.94 -9.22
N LEU A 173 2.45 -3.31 -8.06
CA LEU A 173 2.71 -3.96 -6.76
C LEU A 173 1.74 -5.13 -6.53
N LEU A 174 0.47 -4.97 -6.89
CA LEU A 174 -0.51 -6.06 -6.83
C LEU A 174 -0.14 -7.22 -7.74
N TYR A 175 0.28 -6.93 -8.98
CA TYR A 175 0.76 -7.95 -9.91
C TYR A 175 1.96 -8.70 -9.35
N ASN A 176 2.96 -7.96 -8.83
CA ASN A 176 4.15 -8.54 -8.21
C ASN A 176 3.81 -9.40 -6.98
N ALA A 177 2.86 -8.97 -6.15
CA ALA A 177 2.36 -9.78 -5.04
C ALA A 177 1.71 -11.07 -5.53
N PHE A 178 0.93 -10.99 -6.61
CA PHE A 178 0.21 -12.14 -7.14
C PHE A 178 1.12 -13.20 -7.77
N VAL A 179 2.14 -12.80 -8.52
CA VAL A 179 3.06 -13.75 -9.17
C VAL A 179 4.17 -14.28 -8.23
N GLY A 180 4.09 -13.97 -6.93
CA GLY A 180 5.05 -14.43 -5.93
C GLY A 180 6.39 -13.69 -5.96
N HIS A 181 6.44 -12.47 -6.50
CA HIS A 181 7.62 -11.61 -6.38
C HIS A 181 7.65 -10.82 -5.07
N ILE A 182 6.63 -10.96 -4.21
CA ILE A 182 6.56 -10.41 -2.87
C ILE A 182 6.27 -11.58 -1.92
N ASP A 183 7.30 -12.37 -1.63
CA ASP A 183 7.24 -13.58 -0.78
C ASP A 183 7.10 -13.28 0.73
N ALA A 184 7.23 -12.02 1.11
CA ALA A 184 7.16 -11.56 2.49
C ALA A 184 6.31 -10.29 2.57
N PRO A 185 5.69 -9.97 3.73
CA PRO A 185 5.05 -8.67 3.91
C PRO A 185 6.03 -7.58 3.48
N VAL A 186 5.61 -6.59 2.67
CA VAL A 186 6.49 -5.51 2.20
C VAL A 186 7.20 -4.82 3.39
N SER A 187 6.58 -4.84 4.57
CA SER A 187 7.13 -4.38 5.86
C SER A 187 8.34 -5.17 6.41
N SER A 188 8.65 -6.33 5.84
CA SER A 188 9.82 -7.15 6.18
C SER A 188 10.97 -7.03 5.17
N LEU A 189 10.72 -6.39 4.02
CA LEU A 189 11.80 -5.97 3.14
C LEU A 189 12.55 -4.84 3.86
N PRO A 190 13.89 -4.83 3.83
CA PRO A 190 14.64 -3.71 4.34
C PRO A 190 14.11 -2.44 3.67
N GLN A 191 13.50 -1.54 4.45
CA GLN A 191 13.28 -0.18 3.97
C GLN A 191 14.68 0.37 3.73
N ASP A 192 15.07 0.48 2.46
CA ASP A 192 16.26 1.23 2.09
C ASP A 192 16.07 2.60 2.74
N PRO A 193 16.88 2.99 3.74
CA PRO A 193 16.68 4.23 4.44
C PRO A 193 16.84 5.30 3.38
N MET A 194 15.71 5.78 2.85
CA MET A 194 15.65 6.85 1.91
C MET A 194 16.52 7.92 2.52
N ARG A 195 17.66 8.15 1.87
CA ARG A 195 18.72 9.07 2.25
C ARG A 195 18.04 10.41 2.51
N HIS A 196 17.60 10.62 3.75
CA HIS A 196 17.39 11.93 4.29
C HIS A 196 18.79 12.50 4.39
N GLY A 197 19.25 13.08 3.27
CA GLY A 197 20.40 13.93 3.21
C GLY A 197 20.12 15.14 4.08
N THR A 198 20.29 14.97 5.39
CA THR A 198 20.66 16.08 6.25
C THR A 198 22.04 16.50 5.76
N GLY A 199 22.07 17.53 4.95
CA GLY A 199 23.28 18.25 4.58
C GLY A 199 23.92 18.83 5.83
N GLY A 200 24.69 18.00 6.54
CA GLY A 200 25.60 18.40 7.59
C GLY A 200 26.99 18.52 6.99
N GLY A 201 27.40 19.74 6.68
CA GLY A 201 28.74 20.06 6.17
C GLY A 201 29.82 19.53 7.11
N GLY A 202 30.59 18.56 6.63
CA GLY A 202 31.82 18.11 7.25
C GLY A 202 32.92 18.17 6.21
N GLY A 203 33.56 19.33 6.09
CA GLY A 203 34.70 19.55 5.21
C GLY A 203 35.80 18.53 5.50
N ARG A 204 36.17 17.76 4.49
CA ARG A 204 37.43 17.01 4.49
C ARG A 204 38.33 17.61 3.44
N SER A 205 39.34 18.33 3.94
CA SER A 205 40.53 18.76 3.23
C SER A 205 41.13 17.59 2.45
N TRP A 206 41.15 17.69 1.12
CA TRP A 206 41.94 16.80 0.26
C TRP A 206 43.40 17.25 0.29
N SER A 207 44.24 16.46 0.95
CA SER A 207 45.69 16.57 0.88
C SER A 207 46.14 16.25 -0.55
N ARG A 208 46.78 17.24 -1.17
CA ARG A 208 47.34 17.19 -2.52
C ARG A 208 48.64 16.38 -2.50
N SER A 209 48.61 15.17 -3.02
CA SER A 209 49.83 14.39 -3.30
C SER A 209 50.51 14.91 -4.56
N LYS A 210 51.78 15.30 -4.43
CA LYS A 210 52.72 15.58 -5.51
C LYS A 210 52.94 14.34 -6.38
N ALA A 211 53.00 14.52 -7.70
CA ALA A 211 54.06 14.03 -8.59
C ALA A 211 53.64 14.21 -10.06
N PHE A 212 54.44 14.92 -10.85
CA PHE A 212 55.20 14.35 -11.97
C PHE A 212 55.94 15.49 -12.68
N GLY A 213 57.28 15.41 -12.63
CA GLY A 213 58.16 16.24 -13.44
C GLY A 213 58.22 15.72 -14.87
N GLY A 214 58.15 16.63 -15.82
CA GLY A 214 58.50 16.39 -17.22
C GLY A 214 59.55 17.40 -17.64
N LYS A 215 60.76 16.90 -17.92
CA LYS A 215 61.82 17.64 -18.62
C LYS A 215 61.40 17.80 -20.08
N SER A 216 61.46 19.01 -20.63
CA SER A 216 61.49 19.24 -22.08
C SER A 216 62.93 19.60 -22.47
N VAL A 217 63.49 18.78 -23.35
CA VAL A 217 64.66 19.08 -24.18
C VAL A 217 64.10 19.41 -25.56
N GLY A 218 64.52 20.53 -26.14
CA GLY A 218 64.10 21.00 -27.46
C GLY A 218 63.84 22.50 -27.45
#